data_AF-A0A1J5RF00-F1
#
_entry.id   AF-A0A1J5RF00-F1
#
_cell.length_a   1.000
_cell.length_b   1.000
_cell.length_c   1.000
_cell.angle_alpha   90.00
_cell.angle_beta   90.00
_cell.angle_gamma   90.00
#
_symmetry.space_group_name_H-M   'P 1'
#
loop_
_entity.id
_entity.type
_entity.pdbx_description
1 polymer ?
#
loop_
_entity_poly.entity_id
_entity_poly.type
_entity_poly.pdbx_seq_one_letter_code
_entity_poly.pdbx_strand_id
1 'polypeptide(L)'
;MRSFGSVGDDEPMVDDPTLAGGAGTVAFSLGWRLAELYDSKGLSGPLKRDLELPDHLPGVGEMSSREKALALIAHIDADLHAVGTAVGATLPSADGIRIAMLAPGHQRDTVLRPIYVLYLSVRDQLAGTSPIAATSFGLGRMLADTALLPTKDTPAVFSQQFERFRLENAYRWLDDLDAAFPPRSASAVRASLTAWGEWVGANSTNGRIESRHFDAYLIRRLQRQGDMWRRLLTGEKAAETLPDAKAYRDAATEMLRNTRRMFFRFLWKWSLIALIAVAAAAGAIMLSVTHAPAGTDRLTSVVISVAGFLGVSWTGIAATFGRVMRKAEQSLWEAEVEAAIGRAATVQPHTKSDWAEPSTAEELEEESAPPAARTSSQVRTRPSRNGRAPR
;
A
#
# COMPACT_ATOMS: atom_id res chain seq x y z
N MET A 1 24.14 49.89 -45.51
CA MET A 1 25.37 49.20 -45.06
C MET A 1 25.05 48.55 -43.74
N ARG A 2 25.42 47.27 -43.60
CA ARG A 2 25.02 46.30 -42.56
C ARG A 2 25.13 46.82 -41.11
N SER A 3 24.18 46.43 -40.25
CA SER A 3 24.52 45.72 -39.01
C SER A 3 23.33 44.87 -38.54
N PHE A 4 23.61 43.59 -38.33
CA PHE A 4 22.74 42.54 -37.82
C PHE A 4 22.76 42.54 -36.29
N GLY A 5 21.68 42.05 -35.66
CA GLY A 5 21.76 41.41 -34.35
C GLY A 5 20.73 41.85 -33.32
N SER A 6 19.63 41.09 -33.21
CA SER A 6 19.26 40.44 -31.95
C SER A 6 18.16 39.43 -32.28
N VAL A 7 18.60 38.21 -32.54
CA VAL A 7 17.76 37.01 -32.46
C VAL A 7 17.35 36.92 -31.00
N GLY A 8 16.07 37.15 -30.72
CA GLY A 8 15.49 36.85 -29.41
C GLY A 8 15.44 35.33 -29.30
N ASP A 9 16.09 34.81 -28.28
CA ASP A 9 16.15 33.40 -27.96
C ASP A 9 14.73 32.85 -27.75
N ASP A 10 14.29 31.99 -28.67
CA ASP A 10 13.27 30.98 -28.41
C ASP A 10 13.88 30.01 -27.38
N GLU A 11 13.77 30.35 -26.09
CA GLU A 11 13.93 29.37 -25.03
C GLU A 11 12.90 28.26 -25.27
N PRO A 12 13.33 26.99 -25.43
CA PRO A 12 12.38 25.89 -25.43
C PRO A 12 11.70 25.90 -24.08
N MET A 13 10.40 26.19 -24.10
CA MET A 13 9.45 25.95 -23.02
C MET A 13 9.78 24.60 -22.40
N VAL A 14 10.43 24.65 -21.24
CA VAL A 14 10.72 23.47 -20.43
C VAL A 14 9.35 22.86 -20.13
N ASP A 15 9.07 21.71 -20.73
CA ASP A 15 7.96 20.86 -20.34
C ASP A 15 8.05 20.67 -18.83
N ASP A 16 7.25 21.40 -18.07
CA ASP A 16 7.26 21.33 -16.62
C ASP A 16 6.80 19.90 -16.24
N PRO A 17 7.71 19.03 -15.77
CA PRO A 17 7.35 17.65 -15.47
C PRO A 17 6.38 17.56 -14.29
N THR A 18 6.14 18.66 -13.57
CA THR A 18 5.16 18.72 -12.48
C THR A 18 3.71 18.75 -12.98
N LEU A 19 3.45 19.24 -14.20
CA LEU A 19 2.10 19.25 -14.78
C LEU A 19 1.67 17.86 -15.29
N ALA A 20 2.61 17.08 -15.81
CA ALA A 20 2.35 15.72 -16.31
C ALA A 20 2.04 14.72 -15.18
N GLY A 21 2.69 14.87 -14.01
CA GLY A 21 2.39 14.07 -12.80
C GLY A 21 1.02 14.40 -12.17
N GLY A 22 0.51 15.61 -12.39
CA GLY A 22 -0.80 16.03 -11.87
C GLY A 22 -1.97 15.31 -12.53
N ALA A 23 -1.92 15.10 -13.85
CA ALA A 23 -3.05 14.52 -14.60
C ALA A 23 -3.40 13.09 -14.14
N GLY A 24 -2.40 12.23 -13.93
CA GLY A 24 -2.60 10.86 -13.46
C GLY A 24 -3.20 10.81 -12.06
N THR A 25 -2.64 11.61 -11.14
CA THR A 25 -3.09 11.75 -9.75
C THR A 25 -4.56 12.21 -9.66
N VAL A 26 -4.94 13.25 -10.40
CA VAL A 26 -6.32 13.76 -10.38
C VAL A 26 -7.28 12.79 -11.11
N ALA A 27 -6.86 12.17 -12.22
CA ALA A 27 -7.67 11.16 -12.91
C ALA A 27 -7.93 9.94 -12.03
N PHE A 28 -6.93 9.49 -11.26
CA PHE A 28 -7.10 8.46 -10.23
C PHE A 28 -8.13 8.87 -9.17
N SER A 29 -8.02 10.08 -8.61
CA SER A 29 -8.98 10.62 -7.65
C SER A 29 -10.41 10.65 -8.21
N LEU A 30 -10.56 11.10 -9.46
CA LEU A 30 -11.85 11.15 -10.14
C LEU A 30 -12.49 9.76 -10.28
N GLY A 31 -11.70 8.77 -10.72
CA GLY A 31 -12.16 7.39 -10.84
C GLY A 31 -12.60 6.80 -9.50
N TRP A 32 -11.85 7.08 -8.43
CA TRP A 32 -12.20 6.68 -7.06
C TRP A 32 -13.51 7.32 -6.60
N ARG A 33 -13.65 8.64 -6.72
CA ARG A 33 -14.82 9.39 -6.24
C ARG A 33 -16.09 9.03 -6.99
N LEU A 34 -16.02 8.74 -8.29
CA LEU A 34 -17.18 8.25 -9.05
C LEU A 34 -17.65 6.88 -8.56
N ALA A 35 -16.73 5.95 -8.26
CA ALA A 35 -17.08 4.65 -7.69
C ALA A 35 -17.69 4.81 -6.29
N GLU A 36 -17.08 5.64 -5.43
CA GLU A 36 -17.62 5.96 -4.11
C GLU A 36 -19.04 6.55 -4.19
N LEU A 37 -19.27 7.48 -5.13
CA LEU A 37 -20.59 8.07 -5.32
C LEU A 37 -21.60 7.02 -5.80
N TYR A 38 -21.22 6.17 -6.76
CA TYR A 38 -22.09 5.12 -7.30
C TYR A 38 -22.53 4.11 -6.23
N ASP A 39 -21.62 3.78 -5.30
CA ASP A 39 -21.88 2.83 -4.22
C ASP A 39 -22.51 3.48 -2.97
N SER A 40 -22.54 4.81 -2.90
CA SER A 40 -23.05 5.54 -1.74
C SER A 40 -24.49 5.16 -1.41
N LYS A 41 -24.75 4.75 -0.16
CA LYS A 41 -26.10 4.44 0.35
C LYS A 41 -26.98 5.70 0.48
N GLY A 42 -26.38 6.89 0.40
CA GLY A 42 -27.04 8.19 0.56
C GLY A 42 -27.76 8.72 -0.70
N LEU A 43 -27.78 7.97 -1.80
CA LEU A 43 -28.41 8.38 -3.06
C LEU A 43 -29.94 8.30 -3.07
N SER A 44 -30.56 7.89 -1.96
CA SER A 44 -32.01 7.84 -1.81
C SER A 44 -32.42 8.61 -0.58
N GLY A 45 -33.47 9.41 -0.70
CA GLY A 45 -34.16 9.93 0.47
C GLY A 45 -34.79 11.31 0.28
N PRO A 46 -35.88 11.61 1.02
CA PRO A 46 -36.45 12.94 1.06
C PRO A 46 -35.44 13.94 1.65
N LEU A 47 -35.55 15.22 1.25
CA LEU A 47 -34.92 16.30 2.00
C LEU A 47 -35.54 16.32 3.39
N LYS A 48 -34.87 15.77 4.41
CA LYS A 48 -35.05 16.32 5.76
C LYS A 48 -34.32 17.66 5.76
N ARG A 49 -34.98 18.70 5.26
CA ARG A 49 -34.63 20.07 5.66
C ARG A 49 -35.18 20.21 7.05
N ASP A 50 -34.40 19.87 8.07
CA ASP A 50 -34.57 20.57 9.33
C ASP A 50 -34.21 22.02 8.99
N LEU A 51 -35.25 22.87 8.88
CA LEU A 51 -35.14 24.29 8.54
C LEU A 51 -34.56 25.11 9.69
N GLU A 52 -34.27 24.47 10.82
CA GLU A 52 -33.57 25.06 11.94
C GLU A 52 -32.08 25.13 11.62
N LEU A 53 -31.56 26.35 11.53
CA LEU A 53 -30.12 26.55 11.38
C LEU A 53 -29.43 25.98 12.64
N PRO A 54 -28.41 25.14 12.48
CA PRO A 54 -27.64 24.64 13.62
C PRO A 54 -26.89 25.80 14.31
N ASP A 55 -26.69 25.67 15.62
CA ASP A 55 -26.01 26.68 16.46
C ASP A 55 -24.53 26.91 16.06
N HIS A 56 -23.94 25.98 15.29
CA HIS A 56 -22.58 26.06 14.76
C HIS A 56 -22.51 25.46 13.34
N LEU A 57 -21.45 25.80 12.60
CA LEU A 57 -21.22 25.22 11.28
C LEU A 57 -20.94 23.72 11.40
N PRO A 58 -21.72 22.85 10.73
CA PRO A 58 -21.57 21.42 10.90
C PRO A 58 -20.23 20.94 10.32
N GLY A 59 -19.53 20.11 11.09
CA GLY A 59 -18.37 19.39 10.58
C GLY A 59 -18.77 18.30 9.58
N VAL A 60 -17.80 17.75 8.84
CA VAL A 60 -18.05 16.65 7.87
C VAL A 60 -18.73 15.44 8.52
N GLY A 61 -18.48 15.19 9.80
CA GLY A 61 -19.13 14.13 10.58
C GLY A 61 -20.63 14.34 10.75
N GLU A 62 -21.07 15.60 10.89
CA GLU A 62 -22.45 16.03 11.15
C GLU A 62 -23.28 16.14 9.86
N MET A 63 -22.62 16.17 8.69
CA MET A 63 -23.31 16.18 7.39
C MET A 63 -24.14 14.90 7.19
N SER A 64 -25.37 15.09 6.73
CA SER A 64 -26.23 14.01 6.26
C SER A 64 -25.61 13.27 5.07
N SER A 65 -26.05 12.03 4.83
CA SER A 65 -25.57 11.24 3.69
C SER A 65 -25.80 11.93 2.34
N ARG A 66 -26.86 12.75 2.24
CA ARG A 66 -27.17 13.53 1.04
C ARG A 66 -26.21 14.70 0.87
N GLU A 67 -25.92 15.45 1.94
CA GLU A 67 -24.94 16.54 1.90
C GLU A 67 -23.54 16.03 1.57
N LYS A 68 -23.16 14.87 2.13
CA LYS A 68 -21.91 14.17 1.77
C LYS A 68 -21.86 13.83 0.28
N ALA A 69 -22.94 13.31 -0.28
CA ALA A 69 -23.00 13.01 -1.71
C ALA A 69 -23.01 14.28 -2.60
N LEU A 70 -23.65 15.37 -2.18
CA LEU A 70 -23.57 16.66 -2.89
C LEU A 70 -22.16 17.27 -2.85
N ALA A 71 -21.46 17.16 -1.71
CA ALA A 71 -20.07 17.56 -1.60
C ALA A 71 -19.18 16.70 -2.51
N LEU A 72 -19.42 15.38 -2.56
CA LEU A 72 -18.71 14.46 -3.45
C LEU A 72 -18.94 14.80 -4.93
N ILE A 73 -20.16 15.17 -5.32
CA ILE A 73 -20.48 15.67 -6.68
C ILE A 73 -19.68 16.94 -6.99
N ALA A 74 -19.57 17.87 -6.05
CA ALA A 74 -18.78 19.09 -6.25
C ALA A 74 -17.28 18.79 -6.42
N HIS A 75 -16.73 17.83 -5.66
CA HIS A 75 -15.36 17.36 -5.86
C HIS A 75 -15.15 16.68 -7.21
N ILE A 76 -16.11 15.86 -7.66
CA ILE A 76 -16.07 15.23 -8.99
C ILE A 76 -16.04 16.30 -10.08
N ASP A 77 -16.85 17.35 -9.98
CA ASP A 77 -16.89 18.44 -10.96
C ASP A 77 -15.56 19.22 -11.02
N ALA A 78 -14.96 19.48 -9.86
CA ALA A 78 -13.63 20.10 -9.78
C ALA A 78 -12.53 19.21 -10.38
N ASP A 79 -12.57 17.90 -10.09
CA ASP A 79 -11.63 16.93 -10.67
C ASP A 79 -11.79 16.82 -12.19
N LEU A 80 -13.03 16.82 -12.71
CA LEU A 80 -13.32 16.80 -14.15
C LEU A 80 -12.72 18.01 -14.85
N HIS A 81 -12.85 19.20 -14.25
CA HIS A 81 -12.23 20.40 -14.78
C HIS A 81 -10.70 20.29 -14.78
N ALA A 82 -10.11 19.91 -13.65
CA ALA A 82 -8.66 19.79 -13.50
C ALA A 82 -8.05 18.74 -14.45
N VAL A 83 -8.65 17.56 -14.58
CA VAL A 83 -8.20 16.55 -15.55
C VAL A 83 -8.35 17.06 -16.97
N GLY A 84 -9.50 17.67 -17.30
CA GLY A 84 -9.74 18.24 -18.63
C GLY A 84 -8.69 19.26 -19.04
N THR A 85 -8.37 20.21 -18.15
CA THR A 85 -7.29 21.17 -18.35
C THR A 85 -5.94 20.47 -18.56
N ALA A 86 -5.61 19.49 -17.72
CA ALA A 86 -4.33 18.79 -17.78
C ALA A 86 -4.15 17.95 -19.06
N VAL A 87 -5.23 17.39 -19.61
CA VAL A 87 -5.18 16.60 -20.86
C VAL A 87 -5.52 17.41 -22.11
N GLY A 88 -5.80 18.71 -21.97
CA GLY A 88 -6.19 19.58 -23.08
C GLY A 88 -7.54 19.22 -23.71
N ALA A 89 -8.48 18.66 -22.94
CA ALA A 89 -9.82 18.30 -23.40
C ALA A 89 -10.92 18.88 -22.50
N THR A 90 -12.11 19.07 -23.06
CA THR A 90 -13.29 19.46 -22.28
C THR A 90 -14.05 18.20 -21.86
N LEU A 91 -13.92 17.82 -20.59
CA LEU A 91 -14.67 16.71 -20.01
C LEU A 91 -16.13 17.11 -19.71
N PRO A 92 -17.08 16.15 -19.70
CA PRO A 92 -18.47 16.41 -19.32
C PRO A 92 -18.59 16.85 -17.86
N SER A 93 -19.56 17.70 -17.52
CA SER A 93 -19.81 18.15 -16.13
C SER A 93 -20.65 17.17 -15.32
N ALA A 94 -20.61 17.31 -14.00
CA ALA A 94 -21.43 16.51 -13.08
C ALA A 94 -22.87 17.04 -12.89
N ASP A 95 -23.31 18.02 -13.67
CA ASP A 95 -24.61 18.70 -13.49
C ASP A 95 -25.80 17.76 -13.62
N GLY A 96 -25.75 16.80 -14.55
CA GLY A 96 -26.81 15.81 -14.71
C GLY A 96 -27.07 15.00 -13.43
N ILE A 97 -26.01 14.71 -12.66
CA ILE A 97 -26.10 14.02 -11.37
C ILE A 97 -26.71 14.97 -10.33
N ARG A 98 -26.23 16.22 -10.27
CA ARG A 98 -26.74 17.24 -9.34
C ARG A 98 -28.23 17.48 -9.54
N ILE A 99 -28.68 17.62 -10.79
CA ILE A 99 -30.09 17.81 -11.16
C ILE A 99 -30.92 16.62 -10.70
N ALA A 100 -30.49 15.38 -11.02
CA ALA A 100 -31.19 14.17 -10.60
C ALA A 100 -31.29 14.05 -9.08
N MET A 101 -30.24 14.43 -8.36
CA MET A 101 -30.19 14.36 -6.91
C MET A 101 -31.03 15.46 -6.23
N LEU A 102 -31.24 16.60 -6.87
CA LEU A 102 -32.09 17.69 -6.36
C LEU A 102 -33.57 17.48 -6.68
N ALA A 103 -33.90 16.58 -7.60
CA ALA A 103 -35.29 16.28 -7.96
C ALA A 103 -36.10 15.80 -6.72
N PRO A 104 -37.32 16.34 -6.51
CA PRO A 104 -38.20 15.89 -5.43
C PRO A 104 -38.54 14.40 -5.57
N GLY A 105 -38.40 13.65 -4.48
CA GLY A 105 -38.78 12.23 -4.45
C GLY A 105 -37.97 11.32 -5.38
N HIS A 106 -36.77 11.72 -5.81
CA HIS A 106 -35.92 10.88 -6.64
C HIS A 106 -35.66 9.51 -5.99
N GLN A 107 -35.59 8.49 -6.84
CA GLN A 107 -35.16 7.15 -6.43
C GLN A 107 -33.66 6.99 -6.70
N ARG A 108 -33.04 5.99 -6.06
CA ARG A 108 -31.62 5.64 -6.28
C ARG A 108 -31.29 5.55 -7.76
N ASP A 109 -32.09 4.78 -8.50
CA ASP A 109 -31.83 4.46 -9.91
C ASP A 109 -31.88 5.68 -10.83
N THR A 110 -32.70 6.68 -10.47
CA THR A 110 -32.76 7.97 -11.16
C THR A 110 -31.44 8.73 -11.06
N VAL A 111 -30.71 8.57 -9.95
CA VAL A 111 -29.39 9.20 -9.74
C VAL A 111 -28.25 8.32 -10.26
N LEU A 112 -28.37 6.99 -10.19
CA LEU A 112 -27.34 6.08 -10.71
C LEU A 112 -27.16 6.19 -12.23
N ARG A 113 -28.24 6.40 -12.97
CA ARG A 113 -28.19 6.53 -14.44
C ARG A 113 -27.26 7.65 -14.91
N PRO A 114 -27.40 8.91 -14.47
CA PRO A 114 -26.47 9.97 -14.88
C PRO A 114 -25.04 9.75 -14.38
N ILE A 115 -24.82 9.10 -13.22
CA ILE A 115 -23.46 8.73 -12.78
C ILE A 115 -22.82 7.76 -13.77
N TYR A 116 -23.56 6.72 -14.18
CA TYR A 116 -23.07 5.73 -15.14
C TYR A 116 -22.78 6.33 -16.52
N VAL A 117 -23.67 7.20 -17.02
CA VAL A 117 -23.47 7.91 -18.28
C VAL A 117 -22.22 8.78 -18.22
N LEU A 118 -22.05 9.56 -17.13
CA LEU A 118 -20.87 10.39 -16.93
C LEU A 118 -19.59 9.54 -16.90
N TYR A 119 -19.59 8.43 -16.15
CA TYR A 119 -18.45 7.51 -16.08
C TYR A 119 -18.04 7.01 -17.46
N LEU A 120 -18.99 6.54 -18.29
CA LEU A 120 -18.70 6.07 -19.64
C LEU A 120 -18.13 7.19 -20.52
N SER A 121 -18.74 8.38 -20.50
CA SER A 121 -18.27 9.51 -21.30
C SER A 121 -16.86 9.95 -20.92
N VAL A 122 -16.57 10.04 -19.62
CA VAL A 122 -15.22 10.39 -19.13
C VAL A 122 -14.21 9.33 -19.53
N ARG A 123 -14.52 8.05 -19.31
CA ARG A 123 -13.63 6.94 -19.68
C ARG A 123 -13.29 6.96 -21.17
N ASP A 124 -14.31 7.09 -22.02
CA ASP A 124 -14.13 7.03 -23.47
C ASP A 124 -13.36 8.26 -24.00
N GLN A 125 -13.58 9.45 -23.42
CA GLN A 125 -12.81 10.65 -23.75
C GLN A 125 -11.35 10.53 -23.29
N LEU A 126 -11.10 10.14 -22.04
CA LEU A 126 -9.74 9.96 -21.54
C LEU A 126 -8.98 8.91 -22.35
N ALA A 127 -9.63 7.81 -22.74
CA ALA A 127 -9.02 6.79 -23.59
C ALA A 127 -8.58 7.34 -24.96
N GLY A 128 -9.32 8.32 -25.50
CA GLY A 128 -8.97 8.99 -26.75
C GLY A 128 -7.89 10.09 -26.60
N THR A 129 -7.78 10.71 -25.42
CA THR A 129 -6.90 11.89 -25.22
C THR A 129 -5.60 11.56 -24.49
N SER A 130 -5.63 10.74 -23.44
CA SER A 130 -4.45 10.42 -22.62
C SER A 130 -4.54 9.01 -22.05
N PRO A 131 -3.76 8.05 -22.58
CA PRO A 131 -3.72 6.68 -22.07
C PRO A 131 -3.33 6.58 -20.59
N ILE A 132 -2.44 7.46 -20.12
CA ILE A 132 -2.01 7.54 -18.71
C ILE A 132 -3.17 7.98 -17.83
N ALA A 133 -3.91 9.03 -18.20
CA ALA A 133 -5.07 9.50 -17.44
C ALA A 133 -6.21 8.46 -17.46
N ALA A 134 -6.47 7.82 -18.60
CA ALA A 134 -7.47 6.76 -18.72
C ALA A 134 -7.15 5.57 -17.82
N THR A 135 -5.89 5.13 -17.80
CA THR A 135 -5.44 4.02 -16.95
C THR A 135 -5.48 4.40 -15.48
N SER A 136 -5.08 5.63 -15.12
CA SER A 136 -5.14 6.14 -13.75
C SER A 136 -6.59 6.20 -13.24
N PHE A 137 -7.50 6.70 -14.08
CA PHE A 137 -8.95 6.71 -13.81
C PHE A 137 -9.51 5.30 -13.59
N GLY A 138 -9.14 4.35 -14.45
CA GLY A 138 -9.52 2.94 -14.31
C GLY A 138 -8.97 2.30 -13.03
N LEU A 139 -7.72 2.58 -12.69
CA LEU A 139 -7.08 2.13 -11.45
C LEU A 139 -7.80 2.69 -10.21
N GLY A 140 -8.10 3.99 -10.20
CA GLY A 140 -8.85 4.65 -9.12
C GLY A 140 -10.20 4.00 -8.85
N ARG A 141 -10.99 3.79 -9.92
CA ARG A 141 -12.27 3.07 -9.85
C ARG A 141 -12.10 1.64 -9.34
N MET A 142 -11.11 0.91 -9.85
CA MET A 142 -10.90 -0.48 -9.46
C MET A 142 -10.43 -0.64 -8.00
N LEU A 143 -9.55 0.24 -7.49
CA LEU A 143 -9.14 0.20 -6.09
C LEU A 143 -10.26 0.64 -5.15
N ALA A 144 -11.07 1.63 -5.55
CA ALA A 144 -12.27 2.02 -4.83
C ALA A 144 -13.24 0.85 -4.70
N ASP A 145 -13.57 0.18 -5.81
CA ASP A 145 -14.37 -1.06 -5.80
C ASP A 145 -13.77 -2.12 -4.86
N THR A 146 -12.45 -2.31 -4.88
CA THR A 146 -11.78 -3.29 -4.03
C THR A 146 -12.00 -2.99 -2.54
N ALA A 147 -12.02 -1.72 -2.15
CA ALA A 147 -12.14 -1.32 -0.74
C ALA A 147 -13.57 -1.02 -0.27
N LEU A 148 -14.44 -0.53 -1.16
CA LEU A 148 -15.74 0.05 -0.82
C LEU A 148 -16.92 -0.89 -1.10
N LEU A 149 -16.86 -1.71 -2.16
CA LEU A 149 -17.94 -2.67 -2.49
C LEU A 149 -18.13 -3.77 -1.44
N PRO A 150 -17.07 -4.36 -0.84
CA PRO A 150 -17.27 -5.42 0.13
C PRO A 150 -18.06 -4.95 1.35
N THR A 151 -19.12 -5.68 1.67
CA THR A 151 -19.89 -5.48 2.90
C THR A 151 -19.90 -6.76 3.73
N LYS A 152 -20.18 -6.65 5.03
CA LYS A 152 -20.28 -7.81 5.93
C LYS A 152 -21.30 -8.85 5.47
N ASP A 153 -22.29 -8.43 4.67
CA ASP A 153 -23.38 -9.27 4.19
C ASP A 153 -23.04 -9.91 2.82
N THR A 154 -21.90 -9.55 2.20
CA THR A 154 -21.50 -9.98 0.85
C THR A 154 -20.06 -10.54 0.79
N PRO A 155 -19.74 -11.64 1.50
CA PRO A 155 -18.40 -12.24 1.51
C PRO A 155 -17.89 -12.70 0.13
N ALA A 156 -18.81 -13.06 -0.77
CA ALA A 156 -18.46 -13.40 -2.15
C ALA A 156 -17.87 -12.20 -2.91
N VAL A 157 -18.42 -11.00 -2.70
CA VAL A 157 -17.93 -9.77 -3.34
C VAL A 157 -16.51 -9.47 -2.88
N PHE A 158 -16.22 -9.63 -1.58
CA PHE A 158 -14.86 -9.48 -1.06
C PHE A 158 -13.87 -10.40 -1.79
N SER A 159 -14.20 -11.69 -1.90
CA SER A 159 -13.29 -12.68 -2.53
C SER A 159 -13.06 -12.34 -4.01
N GLN A 160 -14.11 -11.91 -4.72
CA GLN A 160 -14.02 -11.45 -6.12
C GLN A 160 -13.09 -10.24 -6.30
N GLN A 161 -13.06 -9.31 -5.35
CA GLN A 161 -12.17 -8.14 -5.42
C GLN A 161 -10.68 -8.50 -5.33
N PHE A 162 -10.35 -9.68 -4.81
CA PHE A 162 -8.99 -10.20 -4.68
C PHE A 162 -8.70 -11.39 -5.61
N GLU A 163 -9.55 -11.61 -6.62
CA GLU A 163 -9.27 -12.61 -7.65
C GLU A 163 -7.95 -12.31 -8.37
N ARG A 164 -7.21 -13.39 -8.66
CA ARG A 164 -5.85 -13.33 -9.22
C ARG A 164 -5.75 -12.42 -10.45
N PHE A 165 -6.65 -12.59 -11.42
CA PHE A 165 -6.63 -11.80 -12.65
C PHE A 165 -6.83 -10.29 -12.39
N ARG A 166 -7.68 -9.94 -11.42
CA ARG A 166 -7.92 -8.54 -11.05
C ARG A 166 -6.70 -7.93 -10.38
N LEU A 167 -6.06 -8.66 -9.46
CA LEU A 167 -4.83 -8.21 -8.80
C LEU A 167 -3.66 -8.11 -9.80
N GLU A 168 -3.53 -9.04 -10.73
CA GLU A 168 -2.51 -8.97 -11.79
C GLU A 168 -2.69 -7.72 -12.68
N ASN A 169 -3.94 -7.36 -13.01
CA ASN A 169 -4.22 -6.09 -13.69
C ASN A 169 -3.87 -4.87 -12.84
N ALA A 170 -4.17 -4.91 -11.54
CA ALA A 170 -3.79 -3.84 -10.61
C ALA A 170 -2.30 -3.63 -10.55
N TYR A 171 -1.52 -4.71 -10.42
CA TYR A 171 -0.07 -4.64 -10.36
C TYR A 171 0.52 -4.09 -11.64
N ARG A 172 0.03 -4.57 -12.80
CA ARG A 172 0.47 -4.05 -14.09
C ARG A 172 0.16 -2.55 -14.22
N TRP A 173 -1.05 -2.11 -13.87
CA TRP A 173 -1.38 -0.68 -13.92
C TRP A 173 -0.57 0.17 -12.93
N LEU A 174 -0.28 -0.34 -11.73
CA LEU A 174 0.58 0.36 -10.77
C LEU A 174 2.01 0.50 -11.29
N ASP A 175 2.55 -0.52 -11.97
CA ASP A 175 3.87 -0.48 -12.59
C ASP A 175 3.90 0.49 -13.78
N ASP A 176 2.90 0.42 -14.66
CA ASP A 176 2.77 1.29 -15.83
C ASP A 176 2.62 2.77 -15.43
N LEU A 177 2.07 3.04 -14.24
CA LEU A 177 1.76 4.38 -13.73
C LEU A 177 2.71 4.87 -12.63
N ASP A 178 3.78 4.15 -12.30
CA ASP A 178 4.66 4.51 -11.16
C ASP A 178 5.18 5.96 -11.27
N ALA A 179 5.60 6.37 -12.47
CA ALA A 179 6.07 7.73 -12.75
C ALA A 179 4.95 8.80 -12.76
N ALA A 180 3.68 8.41 -12.83
CA ALA A 180 2.53 9.31 -12.82
C ALA A 180 2.01 9.60 -11.40
N PHE A 181 2.55 8.93 -10.39
CA PHE A 181 2.17 9.08 -8.99
C PHE A 181 3.31 9.66 -8.15
N PRO A 182 3.04 10.14 -6.93
CA PRO A 182 4.10 10.59 -6.03
C PRO A 182 5.11 9.46 -5.77
N PRO A 183 6.40 9.78 -5.61
CA PRO A 183 7.47 8.78 -5.48
C PRO A 183 7.14 7.67 -4.47
N ARG A 184 7.38 6.42 -4.87
CA ARG A 184 7.17 5.19 -4.06
C ARG A 184 5.74 4.91 -3.62
N SER A 185 4.75 5.66 -4.12
CA SER A 185 3.35 5.45 -3.74
C SER A 185 2.76 4.21 -4.42
N ALA A 186 3.06 4.00 -5.71
CA ALA A 186 2.59 2.83 -6.44
C ALA A 186 3.18 1.53 -5.89
N SER A 187 4.49 1.51 -5.61
CA SER A 187 5.15 0.35 -4.99
C SER A 187 4.61 0.05 -3.58
N ALA A 188 4.33 1.08 -2.76
CA ALA A 188 3.71 0.91 -1.45
C ALA A 188 2.31 0.28 -1.53
N VAL A 189 1.47 0.77 -2.44
CA VAL A 189 0.12 0.22 -2.66
C VAL A 189 0.18 -1.20 -3.21
N ARG A 190 1.09 -1.48 -4.14
CA ARG A 190 1.32 -2.83 -4.68
C ARG A 190 1.70 -3.83 -3.58
N ALA A 191 2.64 -3.47 -2.72
CA ALA A 191 3.05 -4.32 -1.60
C ALA A 191 1.89 -4.57 -0.63
N SER A 192 1.07 -3.53 -0.37
CA SER A 192 -0.12 -3.66 0.46
C SER A 192 -1.19 -4.59 -0.14
N LEU A 193 -1.50 -4.43 -1.42
CA LEU A 193 -2.42 -5.30 -2.15
C LEU A 193 -1.92 -6.75 -2.19
N THR A 194 -0.60 -6.95 -2.30
CA THR A 194 0.01 -8.29 -2.24
C THR A 194 -0.22 -8.92 -0.88
N ALA A 195 0.04 -8.21 0.21
CA ALA A 195 -0.20 -8.71 1.57
C ALA A 195 -1.67 -9.04 1.82
N TRP A 196 -2.60 -8.21 1.35
CA TRP A 196 -4.03 -8.49 1.44
C TRP A 196 -4.42 -9.70 0.59
N GLY A 197 -3.94 -9.81 -0.66
CA GLY A 197 -4.20 -10.94 -1.54
C GLY A 197 -3.67 -12.27 -1.00
N GLU A 198 -2.48 -12.26 -0.40
CA GLU A 198 -1.91 -13.43 0.29
C GLU A 198 -2.77 -13.85 1.49
N TRP A 199 -3.24 -12.88 2.29
CA TRP A 199 -4.14 -13.17 3.40
C TRP A 199 -5.47 -13.75 2.91
N VAL A 200 -6.06 -13.19 1.84
CA VAL A 200 -7.28 -13.76 1.22
C VAL A 200 -7.03 -15.19 0.78
N GLY A 201 -5.93 -15.45 0.06
CA GLY A 201 -5.58 -16.79 -0.42
C GLY A 201 -5.38 -17.80 0.71
N ALA A 202 -4.78 -17.39 1.82
CA ALA A 202 -4.56 -18.25 2.98
C ALA A 202 -5.84 -18.56 3.79
N ASN A 203 -6.85 -17.68 3.72
CA ASN A 203 -8.10 -17.80 4.48
C ASN A 203 -9.31 -18.13 3.59
N SER A 204 -9.08 -18.52 2.33
CA SER A 204 -10.12 -18.91 1.39
C SER A 204 -10.07 -20.40 1.10
N THR A 205 -11.23 -21.05 1.18
CA THR A 205 -11.43 -22.44 0.76
C THR A 205 -12.30 -22.44 -0.49
N ASN A 206 -11.83 -23.05 -1.58
CA ASN A 206 -12.51 -23.03 -2.90
C ASN A 206 -12.85 -21.60 -3.40
N GLY A 207 -11.95 -20.64 -3.16
CA GLY A 207 -12.13 -19.25 -3.60
C GLY A 207 -13.15 -18.45 -2.80
N ARG A 208 -13.58 -18.94 -1.63
CA ARG A 208 -14.48 -18.21 -0.72
C ARG A 208 -13.86 -18.13 0.67
N ILE A 209 -13.86 -16.94 1.25
CA ILE A 209 -13.44 -16.75 2.63
C ILE A 209 -14.41 -17.45 3.57
N GLU A 210 -13.86 -18.17 4.54
CA GLU A 210 -14.64 -18.84 5.57
C GLU A 210 -15.33 -17.79 6.48
N SER A 211 -16.63 -17.95 6.72
CA SER A 211 -17.45 -16.97 7.44
C SER A 211 -16.91 -16.58 8.82
N ARG A 212 -16.18 -17.47 9.50
CA ARG A 212 -15.56 -17.19 10.81
C ARG A 212 -14.51 -16.07 10.76
N HIS A 213 -13.88 -15.86 9.61
CA HIS A 213 -12.87 -14.80 9.43
C HIS A 213 -13.46 -13.53 8.81
N PHE A 214 -14.74 -13.55 8.42
CA PHE A 214 -15.39 -12.47 7.70
C PHE A 214 -16.40 -11.74 8.58
N ASP A 215 -15.98 -10.61 9.15
CA ASP A 215 -16.77 -9.81 10.07
C ASP A 215 -16.79 -8.31 9.68
N ALA A 216 -17.61 -7.53 10.38
CA ALA A 216 -17.69 -6.10 10.16
C ALA A 216 -16.37 -5.36 10.46
N TYR A 217 -15.49 -5.95 11.28
CA TYR A 217 -14.21 -5.36 11.63
C TYR A 217 -13.19 -5.49 10.49
N LEU A 218 -13.11 -6.65 9.83
CA LEU A 218 -12.32 -6.87 8.62
C LEU A 218 -12.71 -5.87 7.53
N ILE A 219 -14.02 -5.68 7.31
CA ILE A 219 -14.52 -4.72 6.32
C ILE A 219 -14.09 -3.29 6.66
N ARG A 220 -14.17 -2.87 7.92
CA ARG A 220 -13.67 -1.55 8.33
C ARG A 220 -12.16 -1.41 8.13
N ARG A 221 -11.38 -2.47 8.35
CA ARG A 221 -9.93 -2.45 8.10
C ARG A 221 -9.62 -2.31 6.62
N LEU A 222 -10.34 -3.03 5.76
CA LEU A 222 -10.20 -2.92 4.31
C LEU A 222 -10.57 -1.51 3.82
N GLN A 223 -11.66 -0.93 4.33
CA GLN A 223 -12.04 0.45 3.99
C GLN A 223 -10.95 1.45 4.41
N ARG A 224 -10.42 1.35 5.64
CA ARG A 224 -9.28 2.17 6.10
C ARG A 224 -8.02 1.97 5.25
N GLN A 225 -7.79 0.74 4.80
CA GLN A 225 -6.70 0.44 3.89
C GLN A 225 -6.90 1.13 2.53
N GLY A 226 -8.13 1.08 1.99
CA GLY A 226 -8.51 1.80 0.77
C GLY A 226 -8.25 3.30 0.88
N ASP A 227 -8.65 3.91 2.00
CA ASP A 227 -8.36 5.32 2.28
C ASP A 227 -6.84 5.61 2.28
N MET A 228 -6.02 4.69 2.81
CA MET A 228 -4.57 4.82 2.78
C MET A 228 -4.03 4.74 1.35
N TRP A 229 -4.49 3.77 0.54
CA TRP A 229 -4.09 3.66 -0.87
C TRP A 229 -4.42 4.94 -1.64
N ARG A 230 -5.64 5.47 -1.46
CA ARG A 230 -6.05 6.72 -2.07
C ARG A 230 -5.12 7.86 -1.68
N ARG A 231 -4.86 8.04 -0.38
CA ARG A 231 -4.01 9.13 0.13
C ARG A 231 -2.57 9.05 -0.36
N LEU A 232 -2.02 7.84 -0.52
CA LEU A 232 -0.68 7.66 -1.07
C LEU A 232 -0.63 8.05 -2.55
N LEU A 233 -1.55 7.50 -3.35
CA LEU A 233 -1.58 7.74 -4.79
C LEU A 233 -2.01 9.16 -5.16
N THR A 234 -2.79 9.85 -4.30
CA THR A 234 -3.14 11.27 -4.49
C THR A 234 -2.10 12.24 -3.93
N GLY A 235 -1.07 11.75 -3.22
CA GLY A 235 -0.07 12.59 -2.56
C GLY A 235 -0.55 13.31 -1.29
N GLU A 236 -1.79 13.07 -0.84
CA GLU A 236 -2.28 13.55 0.46
C GLU A 236 -1.44 13.00 1.63
N LYS A 237 -0.76 11.87 1.43
CA LYS A 237 0.21 11.31 2.37
C LYS A 237 1.47 10.88 1.63
N ALA A 238 2.61 11.46 2.00
CA ALA A 238 3.90 11.09 1.41
C ALA A 238 4.35 9.71 1.89
N ALA A 239 4.59 8.79 0.95
CA ALA A 239 5.05 7.44 1.23
C ALA A 239 6.36 7.41 2.05
N GLU A 240 7.23 8.39 1.82
CA GLU A 240 8.53 8.54 2.50
C GLU A 240 8.41 8.88 3.99
N THR A 241 7.25 9.39 4.43
CA THR A 241 6.99 9.76 5.84
C THR A 241 6.35 8.63 6.65
N LEU A 242 5.99 7.52 6.00
CA LEU A 242 5.41 6.34 6.65
C LEU A 242 6.35 5.51 7.54
N PRO A 243 7.67 5.40 7.28
CA PRO A 243 8.52 4.52 8.07
C PRO A 243 8.79 5.12 9.47
N ASP A 244 8.14 4.59 10.50
CA ASP A 244 8.66 4.67 11.87
C ASP A 244 9.82 3.67 12.01
N ALA A 245 10.91 4.06 12.68
CA ALA A 245 12.17 3.32 12.77
C ALA A 245 12.03 1.89 13.40
N LYS A 246 10.86 1.58 13.94
CA LYS A 246 10.46 0.27 14.46
C LYS A 246 9.97 -0.68 13.36
N ALA A 247 9.20 -0.18 12.38
CA ALA A 247 8.75 -0.97 11.23
C ALA A 247 9.92 -1.45 10.36
N TYR A 248 11.01 -0.67 10.32
CA TYR A 248 12.28 -1.04 9.67
C TYR A 248 13.00 -2.23 10.33
N ARG A 249 12.90 -2.39 11.66
CA ARG A 249 13.56 -3.49 12.38
C ARG A 249 12.76 -4.80 12.32
N ASP A 250 11.43 -4.69 12.45
CA ASP A 250 10.55 -5.86 12.38
C ASP A 250 10.57 -6.47 10.97
N ALA A 251 10.59 -5.61 9.94
CA ALA A 251 10.80 -5.93 8.53
C ALA A 251 12.06 -6.77 8.24
N ALA A 252 13.22 -6.32 8.74
CA ALA A 252 14.49 -6.99 8.53
C ALA A 252 14.49 -8.40 9.18
N THR A 253 13.88 -8.54 10.36
CA THR A 253 13.85 -9.82 11.07
C THR A 253 12.89 -10.86 10.46
N GLU A 254 11.76 -10.42 9.88
CA GLU A 254 10.77 -11.34 9.30
C GLU A 254 11.16 -11.79 7.89
N MET A 255 11.78 -10.92 7.09
CA MET A 255 12.32 -11.27 5.77
C MET A 255 13.52 -12.24 5.87
N LEU A 256 14.40 -12.07 6.85
CA LEU A 256 15.50 -13.02 7.13
C LEU A 256 14.99 -14.44 7.46
N ARG A 257 13.77 -14.57 8.00
CA ARG A 257 13.22 -15.87 8.39
C ARG A 257 12.63 -16.66 7.21
N ASN A 258 11.98 -15.98 6.27
CA ASN A 258 11.43 -16.61 5.06
C ASN A 258 12.49 -16.83 3.96
N THR A 259 13.41 -15.88 3.78
CA THR A 259 14.45 -15.92 2.73
C THR A 259 15.53 -16.99 3.01
N ARG A 260 15.75 -17.33 4.28
CA ARG A 260 16.70 -18.37 4.71
C ARG A 260 16.39 -19.76 4.13
N ARG A 261 15.12 -20.14 3.91
CA ARG A 261 14.79 -21.48 3.35
C ARG A 261 15.08 -21.60 1.86
N MET A 262 14.88 -20.53 1.09
CA MET A 262 15.19 -20.53 -0.35
C MET A 262 16.71 -20.46 -0.59
N PHE A 263 17.42 -19.62 0.17
CA PHE A 263 18.88 -19.55 0.12
C PHE A 263 19.56 -20.86 0.56
N PHE A 264 19.07 -21.52 1.63
CA PHE A 264 19.64 -22.80 2.06
C PHE A 264 19.45 -23.91 1.02
N ARG A 265 18.30 -23.97 0.30
CA ARG A 265 18.11 -24.97 -0.77
C ARG A 265 18.99 -24.69 -1.97
N PHE A 266 19.20 -23.42 -2.31
CA PHE A 266 20.11 -23.04 -3.39
C PHE A 266 21.56 -23.37 -3.02
N LEU A 267 22.04 -22.95 -1.84
CA LEU A 267 23.39 -23.29 -1.35
C LEU A 267 23.62 -24.80 -1.24
N TRP A 268 22.61 -25.56 -0.77
CA TRP A 268 22.69 -27.01 -0.67
C TRP A 268 22.80 -27.69 -2.04
N LYS A 269 22.12 -27.15 -3.07
CA LYS A 269 22.19 -27.67 -4.46
C LYS A 269 23.57 -27.47 -5.10
N TRP A 270 24.26 -26.38 -4.78
CA TRP A 270 25.61 -26.09 -5.29
C TRP A 270 26.73 -26.67 -4.40
N SER A 271 26.40 -27.26 -3.24
CA SER A 271 27.38 -27.87 -2.33
C SER A 271 28.20 -28.96 -3.00
N LEU A 272 27.60 -29.76 -3.89
CA LEU A 272 28.29 -30.79 -4.67
C LEU A 272 29.31 -30.19 -5.64
N ILE A 273 28.99 -29.07 -6.29
CA ILE A 273 29.91 -28.40 -7.22
C ILE A 273 31.06 -27.74 -6.46
N ALA A 274 30.77 -27.11 -5.31
CA ALA A 274 31.80 -26.59 -4.42
C ALA A 274 32.72 -27.70 -3.89
N LEU A 275 32.15 -28.86 -3.53
CA LEU A 275 32.91 -30.02 -3.06
C LEU A 275 33.77 -30.64 -4.16
N ILE A 276 33.26 -30.72 -5.40
CA ILE A 276 34.04 -31.16 -6.57
C ILE A 276 35.19 -30.19 -6.87
N ALA A 277 34.95 -28.87 -6.80
CA ALA A 277 35.99 -27.87 -7.02
C ALA A 277 37.10 -27.95 -5.95
N VAL A 278 36.72 -28.14 -4.68
CA VAL A 278 37.68 -28.35 -3.58
C VAL A 278 38.44 -29.66 -3.75
N ALA A 279 37.76 -30.75 -4.12
CA ALA A 279 38.39 -32.04 -4.38
C ALA A 279 39.36 -31.98 -5.58
N ALA A 280 39.00 -31.26 -6.65
CA ALA A 280 39.85 -31.06 -7.81
C ALA A 280 41.09 -30.22 -7.45
N ALA A 281 40.93 -29.17 -6.65
CA ALA A 281 42.05 -28.37 -6.15
C ALA A 281 42.97 -29.20 -5.24
N ALA A 282 42.41 -29.97 -4.30
CA ALA A 282 43.16 -30.87 -3.44
C ALA A 282 43.90 -31.96 -4.25
N GLY A 283 43.25 -32.51 -5.28
CA GLY A 283 43.85 -33.47 -6.20
C GLY A 283 45.02 -32.88 -6.98
N ALA A 284 44.88 -31.65 -7.49
CA ALA A 284 45.96 -30.95 -8.19
C ALA A 284 47.16 -30.65 -7.27
N ILE A 285 46.91 -30.27 -6.02
CA ILE A 285 47.95 -30.06 -5.00
C ILE A 285 48.64 -31.39 -4.66
N MET A 286 47.89 -32.48 -4.52
CA MET A 286 48.46 -33.80 -4.21
C MET A 286 49.26 -34.37 -5.38
N LEU A 287 48.81 -34.17 -6.62
CA LEU A 287 49.53 -34.60 -7.83
C LEU A 287 50.86 -33.83 -8.01
N SER A 288 50.85 -32.53 -7.73
CA SER A 288 52.05 -31.69 -7.82
C SER A 288 53.09 -32.02 -6.74
N VAL A 289 52.68 -32.43 -5.55
CA VAL A 289 53.61 -32.88 -4.49
C VAL A 289 54.21 -34.26 -4.79
N THR A 290 53.45 -35.16 -5.41
CA THR A 290 53.88 -36.55 -5.66
C THR A 290 54.78 -36.72 -6.89
N HIS A 291 54.62 -35.88 -7.91
CA HIS A 291 55.37 -36.00 -9.18
C HIS A 291 56.47 -34.93 -9.36
N ALA A 292 56.80 -34.16 -8.32
CA ALA A 292 57.88 -33.18 -8.39
C ALA A 292 59.27 -33.87 -8.41
N PRO A 293 60.10 -33.68 -9.45
CA PRO A 293 61.42 -34.29 -9.56
C PRO A 293 62.33 -33.90 -8.38
N ALA A 294 63.14 -34.84 -7.91
CA ALA A 294 64.00 -34.70 -6.74
C ALA A 294 65.11 -33.66 -7.02
N GLY A 295 64.96 -32.46 -6.46
CA GLY A 295 65.97 -31.40 -6.58
C GLY A 295 65.48 -29.99 -6.23
N THR A 296 64.17 -29.77 -6.12
CA THR A 296 63.60 -28.45 -5.79
C THR A 296 63.09 -28.44 -4.35
N ASP A 297 63.48 -27.44 -3.56
CA ASP A 297 62.95 -27.20 -2.21
C ASP A 297 61.41 -27.19 -2.22
N ARG A 298 60.82 -28.30 -1.76
CA ARG A 298 59.41 -28.64 -1.94
C ARG A 298 58.44 -27.77 -1.12
N LEU A 299 58.96 -26.84 -0.32
CA LEU A 299 58.19 -26.00 0.59
C LEU A 299 57.88 -24.60 0.05
N THR A 300 58.70 -24.07 -0.89
CA THR A 300 58.51 -22.70 -1.40
C THR A 300 57.62 -22.64 -2.64
N SER A 301 57.57 -23.68 -3.48
CA SER A 301 56.71 -23.69 -4.68
C SER A 301 55.22 -23.93 -4.38
N VAL A 302 54.90 -24.66 -3.31
CA VAL A 302 53.50 -24.96 -2.91
C VAL A 302 52.83 -23.74 -2.27
N VAL A 303 53.57 -22.95 -1.48
CA VAL A 303 53.03 -21.75 -0.81
C VAL A 303 52.81 -20.60 -1.80
N ILE A 304 53.66 -20.47 -2.83
CA ILE A 304 53.53 -19.41 -3.84
C ILE A 304 52.41 -19.70 -4.85
N SER A 305 52.15 -20.97 -5.19
CA SER A 305 51.09 -21.34 -6.15
C SER A 305 49.68 -21.26 -5.53
N VAL A 306 49.53 -21.60 -4.24
CA VAL A 306 48.25 -21.47 -3.52
C VAL A 306 47.93 -20.00 -3.21
N ALA A 307 48.92 -19.16 -2.92
CA ALA A 307 48.72 -17.73 -2.74
C ALA A 307 48.42 -16.98 -4.05
N GLY A 308 49.04 -17.39 -5.17
CA GLY A 308 48.78 -16.79 -6.49
C GLY A 308 47.39 -17.10 -7.05
N PHE A 309 46.90 -18.35 -6.90
CA PHE A 309 45.60 -18.76 -7.42
C PHE A 309 44.42 -18.27 -6.55
N LEU A 310 44.62 -18.13 -5.23
CA LEU A 310 43.59 -17.59 -4.33
C LEU A 310 43.59 -16.04 -4.28
N GLY A 311 44.74 -15.39 -4.45
CA GLY A 311 44.87 -13.92 -4.40
C GLY A 311 44.37 -13.20 -5.65
N VAL A 312 44.57 -13.77 -6.85
CA VAL A 312 44.16 -13.15 -8.12
C VAL A 312 42.66 -13.37 -8.42
N SER A 313 42.07 -14.47 -7.94
CA SER A 313 40.62 -14.70 -8.08
C SER A 313 39.79 -13.88 -7.08
N TRP A 314 40.26 -13.65 -5.85
CA TRP A 314 39.48 -12.88 -4.86
C TRP A 314 39.42 -11.38 -5.18
N THR A 315 40.48 -10.78 -5.73
CA THR A 315 40.49 -9.34 -6.10
C THR A 315 39.71 -9.04 -7.38
N GLY A 316 39.77 -9.93 -8.39
CA GLY A 316 38.97 -9.82 -9.61
C GLY A 316 37.46 -10.02 -9.36
N ILE A 317 37.12 -10.98 -8.49
CA ILE A 317 35.73 -11.19 -8.04
C ILE A 317 35.31 -10.03 -7.14
N ALA A 318 36.06 -9.60 -6.12
CA ALA A 318 35.66 -8.51 -5.24
C ALA A 318 35.45 -7.15 -5.94
N ALA A 319 36.16 -6.87 -7.04
CA ALA A 319 35.96 -5.62 -7.80
C ALA A 319 34.72 -5.63 -8.71
N THR A 320 34.29 -6.80 -9.17
CA THR A 320 33.04 -6.99 -9.94
C THR A 320 31.85 -7.26 -9.02
N PHE A 321 32.01 -8.10 -8.00
CA PHE A 321 31.08 -8.28 -6.90
C PHE A 321 30.91 -7.01 -6.07
N GLY A 322 31.88 -6.12 -5.93
CA GLY A 322 31.71 -4.88 -5.16
C GLY A 322 30.86 -3.83 -5.88
N ARG A 323 30.91 -3.78 -7.22
CA ARG A 323 30.02 -2.93 -8.04
C ARG A 323 28.65 -3.55 -8.22
N VAL A 324 28.58 -4.88 -8.40
CA VAL A 324 27.33 -5.62 -8.46
C VAL A 324 26.68 -5.70 -7.08
N MET A 325 27.43 -5.80 -5.97
CA MET A 325 26.91 -5.72 -4.61
C MET A 325 26.57 -4.29 -4.23
N ARG A 326 27.29 -3.23 -4.61
CA ARG A 326 26.76 -1.87 -4.34
C ARG A 326 25.48 -1.60 -5.11
N LYS A 327 25.37 -2.07 -6.36
CA LYS A 327 24.15 -1.94 -7.15
C LYS A 327 23.03 -2.88 -6.68
N ALA A 328 23.38 -4.08 -6.21
CA ALA A 328 22.45 -5.05 -5.65
C ALA A 328 22.06 -4.69 -4.22
N GLU A 329 22.94 -4.10 -3.43
CA GLU A 329 22.72 -3.56 -2.08
C GLU A 329 21.89 -2.30 -2.19
N GLN A 330 22.14 -1.44 -3.19
CA GLN A 330 21.27 -0.31 -3.47
C GLN A 330 19.91 -0.76 -4.00
N SER A 331 19.83 -1.73 -4.91
CA SER A 331 18.53 -2.25 -5.38
C SER A 331 17.81 -3.07 -4.32
N LEU A 332 18.54 -3.78 -3.45
CA LEU A 332 17.99 -4.53 -2.32
C LEU A 332 17.56 -3.56 -1.21
N TRP A 333 18.31 -2.47 -1.02
CA TRP A 333 17.94 -1.37 -0.12
C TRP A 333 16.70 -0.66 -0.63
N GLU A 334 16.62 -0.34 -1.92
CA GLU A 334 15.44 0.24 -2.56
C GLU A 334 14.26 -0.71 -2.45
N ALA A 335 14.44 -2.00 -2.74
CA ALA A 335 13.40 -3.02 -2.56
C ALA A 335 12.98 -3.21 -1.09
N GLU A 336 13.92 -3.11 -0.14
CA GLU A 336 13.63 -3.22 1.30
C GLU A 336 12.90 -1.97 1.81
N VAL A 337 13.29 -0.79 1.32
CA VAL A 337 12.61 0.47 1.62
C VAL A 337 11.20 0.46 1.04
N GLU A 338 11.01 -0.03 -0.18
CA GLU A 338 9.69 -0.23 -0.78
C GLU A 338 8.86 -1.25 0.01
N ALA A 339 9.45 -2.37 0.44
CA ALA A 339 8.77 -3.36 1.28
C ALA A 339 8.42 -2.79 2.67
N ALA A 340 9.29 -1.98 3.27
CA ALA A 340 9.06 -1.33 4.56
C ALA A 340 7.96 -0.27 4.46
N ILE A 341 7.97 0.56 3.42
CA ILE A 341 6.90 1.51 3.12
C ILE A 341 5.58 0.76 2.87
N GLY A 342 5.61 -0.32 2.09
CA GLY A 342 4.46 -1.18 1.84
C GLY A 342 3.86 -1.75 3.13
N ARG A 343 4.69 -2.26 4.05
CA ARG A 343 4.24 -2.76 5.36
C ARG A 343 3.71 -1.65 6.26
N ALA A 344 4.37 -0.50 6.33
CA ALA A 344 3.91 0.65 7.11
C ALA A 344 2.60 1.26 6.55
N ALA A 345 2.40 1.18 5.23
CA ALA A 345 1.16 1.55 4.56
C ALA A 345 0.04 0.52 4.77
N THR A 346 0.36 -0.69 5.21
CA THR A 346 -0.59 -1.80 5.30
C THR A 346 -1.18 -1.91 6.70
N VAL A 347 -2.46 -1.58 6.83
CA VAL A 347 -3.33 -2.05 7.90
C VAL A 347 -3.56 -3.54 7.67
N GLN A 348 -2.84 -4.40 8.39
CA GLN A 348 -2.97 -5.84 8.21
C GLN A 348 -4.39 -6.33 8.59
N PRO A 349 -4.96 -7.27 7.83
CA PRO A 349 -6.12 -8.05 8.27
C PRO A 349 -5.75 -8.92 9.49
N HIS A 350 -6.76 -9.32 10.28
CA HIS A 350 -6.65 -10.03 11.57
C HIS A 350 -5.33 -10.79 11.80
N THR A 351 -4.67 -10.53 12.93
CA THR A 351 -3.51 -11.29 13.40
C THR A 351 -3.96 -12.51 14.21
N LYS A 352 -3.16 -13.60 14.27
CA LYS A 352 -3.51 -14.78 15.10
C LYS A 352 -3.77 -14.44 16.58
N SER A 353 -3.20 -13.35 17.09
CA SER A 353 -3.47 -12.85 18.44
C SER A 353 -4.85 -12.21 18.61
N ASP A 354 -5.49 -11.75 17.54
CA ASP A 354 -6.85 -11.18 17.60
C ASP A 354 -7.92 -12.27 17.89
N TRP A 355 -7.58 -13.54 17.61
CA TRP A 355 -8.41 -14.72 17.90
C TRP A 355 -7.98 -15.49 19.15
N ALA A 356 -6.89 -15.06 19.80
CA ALA A 356 -6.65 -15.47 21.17
C ALA A 356 -7.67 -14.68 22.00
N GLU A 357 -8.80 -15.31 22.31
CA GLU A 357 -9.69 -14.82 23.35
C GLU A 357 -8.83 -14.40 24.55
N PRO A 358 -9.11 -13.25 25.21
CA PRO A 358 -8.52 -13.00 26.51
C PRO A 358 -8.85 -14.23 27.34
N SER A 359 -7.81 -14.96 27.79
CA SER A 359 -7.99 -16.25 28.42
C SER A 359 -9.00 -16.07 29.55
N THR A 360 -10.16 -16.69 29.37
CA THR A 360 -11.21 -16.93 30.36
C THR A 360 -10.71 -17.71 31.60
N ALA A 361 -9.39 -17.85 31.76
CA ALA A 361 -8.74 -18.45 32.92
C ALA A 361 -8.63 -17.47 34.10
N GLU A 362 -8.49 -16.15 33.90
CA GLU A 362 -8.48 -15.20 35.04
C GLU A 362 -9.89 -14.79 35.49
N GLU A 363 -10.87 -14.75 34.59
CA GLU A 363 -12.25 -14.32 34.92
C GLU A 363 -13.10 -15.45 35.54
N LEU A 364 -12.75 -16.72 35.33
CA LEU A 364 -13.43 -17.86 35.97
C LEU A 364 -12.84 -18.26 37.34
N GLU A 365 -11.63 -17.80 37.68
CA GLU A 365 -11.10 -17.96 39.05
C GLU A 365 -11.60 -16.87 40.02
N GLU A 366 -12.00 -15.69 39.53
CA GLU A 366 -12.57 -14.65 40.40
C GLU A 366 -14.06 -14.88 40.71
N GLU A 367 -14.79 -15.63 39.87
CA GLU A 367 -16.22 -15.97 40.06
C GLU A 367 -16.46 -17.33 40.75
N SER A 368 -15.41 -18.06 41.17
CA SER A 368 -15.56 -19.33 41.91
C SER A 368 -15.24 -19.25 43.41
N ALA A 369 -14.97 -18.05 43.95
CA ALA A 369 -14.77 -17.86 45.38
C ALA A 369 -16.13 -17.74 46.14
N PRO A 370 -16.41 -18.57 47.17
CA PRO A 370 -17.69 -18.57 47.88
C PRO A 370 -17.93 -17.27 48.69
N PRO A 371 -19.20 -16.82 48.83
CA PRO A 371 -19.57 -15.51 49.36
C PRO A 371 -19.58 -15.45 50.90
N ALA A 372 -18.46 -15.76 51.56
CA ALA A 372 -18.41 -15.79 53.02
C ALA A 372 -17.24 -15.03 53.68
N ALA A 373 -16.37 -14.33 52.94
CA ALA A 373 -15.20 -13.68 53.53
C ALA A 373 -14.95 -12.23 53.10
N ARG A 374 -15.98 -11.48 52.68
CA ARG A 374 -15.87 -10.01 52.51
C ARG A 374 -16.56 -9.28 53.64
N THR A 375 -16.01 -9.42 54.85
CA THR A 375 -16.25 -8.49 55.95
C THR A 375 -14.96 -7.73 56.26
N SER A 376 -15.09 -6.41 56.34
CA SER A 376 -14.27 -5.51 57.16
C SER A 376 -12.90 -5.05 56.62
N SER A 377 -12.84 -3.77 56.24
CA SER A 377 -11.68 -2.83 56.25
C SER A 377 -11.51 -2.17 54.88
N GLN A 378 -11.45 -0.85 54.67
CA GLN A 378 -11.39 0.32 55.55
C GLN A 378 -11.97 1.49 54.74
N VAL A 379 -13.05 2.10 55.24
CA VAL A 379 -13.46 3.45 54.82
C VAL A 379 -12.63 4.42 55.67
N ARG A 380 -11.58 4.99 55.06
CA ARG A 380 -10.78 6.05 55.70
C ARG A 380 -11.47 7.39 55.45
N THR A 381 -12.25 7.81 56.44
CA THR A 381 -12.86 9.13 56.57
C THR A 381 -11.77 10.22 56.68
N ARG A 382 -11.94 11.29 55.90
CA ARG A 382 -11.10 12.50 55.90
C ARG A 382 -11.74 13.51 56.87
N PRO A 383 -11.06 13.99 57.92
CA PRO A 383 -11.68 14.89 58.89
C PRO A 383 -11.65 16.35 58.41
N SER A 384 -12.81 17.00 58.54
CA SER A 384 -13.01 18.45 58.53
C SER A 384 -12.33 19.08 59.75
N ARG A 385 -11.52 20.12 59.54
CA ARG A 385 -10.86 20.90 60.61
C ARG A 385 -11.40 22.33 60.55
N ASN A 386 -12.23 22.70 61.51
CA ASN A 386 -12.64 24.09 61.76
C ASN A 386 -12.67 24.40 63.27
N GLY A 387 -12.14 25.58 63.63
CA GLY A 387 -12.13 26.17 64.99
C GLY A 387 -10.93 25.75 65.87
N ARG A 388 -10.28 26.60 66.68
CA ARG A 388 -10.67 27.89 67.27
C ARG A 388 -9.40 28.63 67.81
N ALA A 389 -9.50 29.94 68.05
CA ALA A 389 -8.53 30.83 68.72
C ALA A 389 -8.14 30.34 70.15
N PRO A 390 -7.09 30.88 70.83
CA PRO A 390 -7.13 32.23 71.42
C PRO A 390 -5.77 32.98 71.54
N ARG A 391 -5.79 34.32 71.42
CA ARG A 391 -5.55 35.31 72.50
C ARG A 391 -5.45 36.72 71.92
#